data_AF-I4AI66-F1
#
_entry.id   AF-I4AI66-F1
#
_cell.length_a   1.000
_cell.length_b   1.000
_cell.length_c   1.000
_cell.angle_alpha   90.00
_cell.angle_beta   90.00
_cell.angle_gamma   90.00
#
_symmetry.space_group_name_H-M   'P 1'
#
loop_
_entity.id
_entity.type
_entity.pdbx_description
1 polymer ?
#
loop_
_entity_poly.entity_id
_entity_poly.type
_entity_poly.pdbx_seq_one_letter_code
_entity_poly.pdbx_strand_id
1 'polypeptide(L)'
;MGLNLHYWTDNDDLQETEEQHELHYLTRTFADFMFRKNVIMNEEEAELDQIGKITDIDISLIYQMLGYPQEIQIEHELELAQDEEAEQKILDNAEKIKIEIENNLDKVLSTINSLIEKLSKLENLNKLLLPTDYDTLNSEYYFSDFNIDKNNFGQDLRNFKRFLEFAKENGAKTVWFMFC
;
A
#
# COMPACT_ATOMS: atom_id res chain seq x y z
N MET A 1 -2.59 -10.61 17.12
CA MET A 1 -1.86 -11.14 15.94
C MET A 1 -1.82 -10.00 14.95
N GLY A 2 -0.65 -9.59 14.47
CA GLY A 2 -0.50 -8.43 13.56
C GLY A 2 -0.56 -8.86 12.11
N LEU A 3 -1.03 -7.98 11.23
CA LEU A 3 -1.07 -8.19 9.78
C LEU A 3 0.32 -7.91 9.19
N ASN A 4 0.80 -8.75 8.27
CA ASN A 4 1.96 -8.42 7.46
C ASN A 4 1.49 -8.04 6.05
N LEU A 5 2.08 -6.99 5.50
CA LEU A 5 1.85 -6.56 4.12
C LEU A 5 3.00 -7.08 3.27
N HIS A 6 2.65 -7.89 2.28
CA HIS A 6 3.54 -8.30 1.22
C HIS A 6 3.17 -7.58 -0.08
N TYR A 7 4.14 -7.44 -0.97
CA TYR A 7 3.90 -7.00 -2.34
C TYR A 7 3.90 -8.23 -3.25
N TRP A 8 3.13 -8.17 -4.33
CA TRP A 8 3.08 -9.22 -5.35
C TRP A 8 3.09 -8.58 -6.74
N THR A 9 3.44 -9.37 -7.75
CA THR A 9 3.50 -8.89 -9.14
C THR A 9 2.85 -9.87 -10.10
N ASP A 10 2.60 -9.42 -11.33
CA ASP A 10 2.17 -10.28 -12.44
C ASP A 10 3.29 -11.17 -13.00
N ASN A 11 4.48 -11.15 -12.41
CA ASN A 11 5.56 -12.08 -12.69
C ASN A 11 5.69 -13.11 -11.55
N ASP A 12 5.10 -14.30 -11.74
CA ASP A 12 5.13 -15.40 -10.76
C ASP A 12 6.53 -15.99 -10.55
N ASP A 13 7.46 -15.77 -11.48
CA ASP A 13 8.85 -16.22 -11.38
C ASP A 13 9.74 -15.23 -10.62
N LEU A 14 9.19 -14.09 -10.17
CA LEU A 14 9.92 -13.10 -9.40
C LEU A 14 10.30 -13.66 -8.02
N GLN A 15 11.57 -14.00 -7.84
CA GLN A 15 12.10 -14.47 -6.56
C GLN A 15 13.17 -13.53 -6.04
N GLU A 16 13.01 -13.12 -4.79
CA GLU A 16 14.02 -12.34 -4.07
C GLU A 16 14.99 -13.25 -3.33
N THR A 17 16.25 -12.84 -3.26
CA THR A 17 17.18 -13.37 -2.26
C THR A 17 16.79 -12.85 -0.87
N GLU A 18 17.29 -13.51 0.18
CA GLU A 18 17.09 -13.05 1.57
C GLU A 18 17.58 -11.60 1.76
N GLU A 19 18.73 -11.26 1.17
CA GLU A 19 19.30 -9.90 1.21
C GLU A 19 18.42 -8.88 0.48
N GLN A 20 17.83 -9.24 -0.66
CA GLN A 20 16.88 -8.38 -1.38
C GLN A 20 15.60 -8.16 -0.56
N HIS A 21 15.07 -9.23 0.01
CA HIS A 21 13.89 -9.16 0.87
C HIS A 21 14.12 -8.22 2.07
N GLU A 22 15.30 -8.27 2.72
CA GLU A 22 15.63 -7.32 3.80
C GLU A 22 15.66 -5.85 3.33
N LEU A 23 16.09 -5.60 2.09
CA LEU A 23 16.16 -4.25 1.51
C LEU A 23 14.80 -3.70 1.07
N HIS A 24 13.85 -4.59 0.80
CA HIS A 24 12.52 -4.27 0.30
C HIS A 24 11.43 -4.39 1.37
N TYR A 25 11.77 -4.98 2.52
CA TYR A 25 10.85 -5.22 3.63
C TYR A 25 10.10 -3.95 4.06
N LEU A 26 8.79 -4.09 4.20
CA LEU A 26 7.90 -3.06 4.74
C LEU A 26 7.53 -3.42 6.17
N THR A 27 7.56 -2.43 7.06
CA THR A 27 7.23 -2.65 8.46
C THR A 27 5.77 -3.02 8.64
N ARG A 28 5.46 -3.70 9.76
CA ARG A 28 4.06 -3.90 10.19
C ARG A 28 3.32 -2.58 10.39
N THR A 29 4.03 -1.54 10.83
CA THR A 29 3.45 -0.20 10.97
C THR A 29 3.00 0.36 9.62
N PHE A 30 3.71 0.05 8.54
CA PHE A 30 3.25 0.37 7.18
C PHE A 30 1.96 -0.38 6.82
N ALA A 31 1.85 -1.67 7.16
CA ALA A 31 0.61 -2.43 6.98
C ALA A 31 -0.57 -1.81 7.74
N ASP A 32 -0.36 -1.49 9.02
CA ASP A 32 -1.37 -0.83 9.85
C ASP A 32 -1.75 0.53 9.29
N PHE A 33 -0.77 1.31 8.82
CA PHE A 33 -0.96 2.61 8.17
C PHE A 33 -1.84 2.52 6.94
N MET A 34 -1.63 1.53 6.07
CA MET A 34 -2.44 1.35 4.86
C MET A 34 -3.91 1.02 5.18
N PHE A 35 -4.18 0.37 6.31
CA PHE A 35 -5.55 0.02 6.74
C PHE A 35 -6.30 1.09 7.50
N ARG A 36 -5.64 2.19 7.87
CA ARG A 36 -6.24 3.24 8.72
C ARG A 36 -7.58 3.74 8.19
N LYS A 37 -7.72 3.87 6.88
CA LYS A 37 -8.95 4.29 6.20
C LYS A 37 -10.18 3.44 6.52
N ASN A 38 -9.98 2.17 6.90
CA ASN A 38 -11.06 1.25 7.24
C ASN A 38 -11.37 1.20 8.75
N VAL A 39 -10.54 1.85 9.59
CA VAL A 39 -10.59 1.74 11.05
C VAL A 39 -10.92 3.07 11.72
N ILE A 40 -10.44 4.18 11.19
CA ILE A 40 -10.75 5.52 11.72
C ILE A 40 -12.24 5.83 11.52
N MET A 41 -12.82 6.59 12.46
CA MET A 41 -14.24 6.97 12.39
C MET A 41 -14.47 8.01 11.30
N ASN A 42 -15.69 8.06 10.73
CA ASN A 42 -16.07 8.88 9.57
C ASN A 42 -15.79 10.40 9.68
N GLU A 43 -15.43 10.91 10.85
CA GLU A 43 -15.11 12.33 11.08
C GLU A 43 -13.60 12.62 11.02
N GLU A 44 -12.75 11.59 11.02
CA GLU A 44 -11.30 11.70 10.94
C GLU A 44 -10.79 11.37 9.53
N GLU A 45 -9.70 12.02 9.14
CA GLU A 45 -9.03 11.76 7.86
C GLU A 45 -7.81 10.86 8.06
N ALA A 46 -7.67 9.81 7.24
CA ALA A 46 -6.56 8.88 7.35
C ALA A 46 -5.24 9.57 7.05
N GLU A 47 -4.15 9.15 7.69
CA GLU A 47 -2.85 9.79 7.54
C GLU A 47 -2.37 9.78 6.09
N LEU A 48 -2.66 8.73 5.31
CA LEU A 48 -2.31 8.70 3.88
C LEU A 48 -3.11 9.74 3.07
N ASP A 49 -4.41 9.92 3.33
CA ASP A 49 -5.24 10.95 2.69
C ASP A 49 -4.70 12.36 3.02
N GLN A 50 -4.34 12.61 4.29
CA GLN A 50 -3.71 13.84 4.72
C GLN A 50 -2.36 14.08 4.02
N ILE A 51 -1.52 13.05 3.90
CA ILE A 51 -0.25 13.10 3.16
C ILE A 51 -0.48 13.45 1.69
N GLY A 52 -1.49 12.86 1.05
CA GLY A 52 -1.89 13.19 -0.32
C GLY A 52 -2.23 14.67 -0.47
N LYS A 53 -2.98 15.25 0.48
CA LYS A 53 -3.31 16.69 0.51
C LYS A 53 -2.10 17.58 0.76
N ILE A 54 -1.27 17.25 1.76
CA ILE A 54 -0.07 18.03 2.11
C ILE A 54 0.90 18.07 0.93
N THR A 55 1.04 16.93 0.24
CA THR A 55 1.96 16.82 -0.88
C THR A 55 1.34 17.20 -2.20
N ASP A 56 0.02 17.38 -2.33
CA ASP A 56 -0.67 17.53 -3.62
C ASP A 56 -0.28 16.38 -4.58
N ILE A 57 -0.46 15.15 -4.09
CA ILE A 57 -0.23 13.92 -4.85
C ILE A 57 -1.48 13.04 -4.73
N ASP A 58 -1.93 12.54 -5.87
CA ASP A 58 -3.01 11.55 -5.91
C ASP A 58 -2.52 10.20 -5.39
N ILE A 59 -2.97 9.85 -4.19
CA ILE A 59 -2.69 8.60 -3.49
C ILE A 59 -3.69 7.48 -3.81
N SER A 60 -4.72 7.73 -4.63
CA SER A 60 -5.76 6.74 -4.94
C SER A 60 -5.19 5.45 -5.53
N LEU A 61 -4.13 5.56 -6.34
CA LEU A 61 -3.41 4.42 -6.89
C LEU A 61 -2.85 3.48 -5.80
N ILE A 62 -2.42 4.01 -4.66
CA ILE A 62 -1.89 3.21 -3.56
C ILE A 62 -3.03 2.46 -2.86
N TYR A 63 -4.19 3.08 -2.70
CA TYR A 63 -5.38 2.40 -2.18
C TYR A 63 -5.90 1.31 -3.11
N GLN A 64 -5.86 1.54 -4.43
CA GLN A 64 -6.29 0.53 -5.41
C GLN A 64 -5.47 -0.76 -5.30
N MET A 65 -4.18 -0.67 -4.97
CA MET A 65 -3.33 -1.84 -4.75
C MET A 65 -3.79 -2.72 -3.59
N LEU A 66 -4.52 -2.18 -2.60
CA LEU A 66 -5.10 -2.94 -1.49
C LEU A 66 -6.32 -3.74 -1.91
N GLY A 67 -6.99 -3.32 -2.99
CA GLY A 67 -8.24 -3.90 -3.44
C GLY A 67 -8.07 -5.12 -4.35
N TYR A 68 -6.84 -5.52 -4.68
CA TYR A 68 -6.64 -6.60 -5.63
C TYR A 68 -7.28 -7.90 -5.14
N PRO A 69 -8.17 -8.50 -5.94
CA PRO A 69 -8.99 -9.61 -5.48
C PRO A 69 -8.13 -10.87 -5.34
N GLN A 70 -8.13 -11.44 -4.14
CA GLN A 70 -7.40 -12.67 -3.81
C GLN A 70 -8.28 -13.88 -4.10
N GLU A 71 -7.72 -14.94 -4.70
CA GLU A 71 -8.49 -16.14 -5.08
C GLU A 71 -9.24 -16.74 -3.88
N ILE A 72 -8.59 -16.87 -2.72
CA ILE A 72 -9.20 -17.38 -1.49
C ILE A 72 -10.39 -16.50 -1.05
N GLN A 73 -10.29 -15.17 -1.21
CA GLN A 73 -11.37 -14.27 -0.87
C GLN A 73 -12.54 -14.42 -1.85
N ILE A 74 -12.26 -14.51 -3.15
CA ILE A 74 -13.28 -14.74 -4.17
C ILE A 74 -13.98 -16.07 -3.91
N GLU A 75 -13.24 -17.16 -3.66
CA GLU A 75 -13.79 -18.48 -3.35
C GLU A 75 -14.72 -18.42 -2.14
N HIS A 76 -14.28 -17.75 -1.06
CA HIS A 76 -15.10 -17.59 0.13
C HIS A 76 -16.37 -16.77 -0.13
N GLU A 77 -16.28 -15.68 -0.90
CA GLU A 77 -17.44 -14.86 -1.27
C GLU A 77 -18.42 -15.65 -2.14
N LEU A 78 -17.92 -16.49 -3.06
CA LEU A 78 -18.74 -17.36 -3.91
C LEU A 78 -19.44 -18.45 -3.08
N GLU A 79 -18.79 -19.04 -2.09
CA GLU A 79 -19.42 -20.01 -1.17
C GLU A 79 -20.60 -19.40 -0.38
N LEU A 80 -20.54 -18.09 -0.13
CA LEU A 80 -21.58 -17.33 0.58
C LEU A 80 -22.66 -16.75 -0.35
N ALA A 81 -22.48 -16.85 -1.67
CA ALA A 81 -23.43 -16.32 -2.63
C ALA A 81 -24.78 -17.04 -2.54
N GLN A 82 -25.87 -16.27 -2.62
CA GLN A 82 -27.23 -16.81 -2.43
C GLN A 82 -27.85 -17.32 -3.73
N ASP A 83 -27.38 -16.83 -4.87
CA ASP A 83 -27.87 -17.12 -6.20
C ASP A 83 -26.82 -16.81 -7.28
N GLU A 84 -27.09 -17.25 -8.51
CA GLU A 84 -26.22 -17.05 -9.69
C GLU A 84 -25.97 -15.56 -10.00
N GLU A 85 -26.90 -14.65 -9.65
CA GLU A 85 -26.73 -13.21 -9.88
C GLU A 85 -25.68 -12.63 -8.92
N ALA A 86 -25.69 -13.07 -7.66
CA ALA A 86 -24.68 -12.70 -6.67
C ALA A 86 -23.30 -13.25 -7.04
N GLU A 87 -23.22 -14.51 -7.50
CA GLU A 87 -21.96 -15.11 -8.00
C GLU A 87 -21.37 -14.29 -9.16
N GLN A 88 -22.21 -13.97 -10.17
CA GLN A 88 -21.74 -13.20 -11.32
C GLN A 88 -21.25 -11.80 -10.92
N LYS A 89 -21.90 -11.13 -9.96
CA LYS A 89 -21.45 -9.82 -9.45
C LYS A 89 -20.08 -9.89 -8.78
N ILE A 90 -19.80 -10.95 -8.02
CA ILE A 90 -18.49 -11.15 -7.38
C ILE A 90 -17.40 -11.27 -8.46
N LEU A 91 -17.65 -12.12 -9.47
CA LEU A 91 -16.71 -12.32 -10.58
C LEU A 91 -16.50 -11.04 -11.41
N ASP A 92 -17.58 -10.33 -11.75
CA ASP A 92 -17.51 -9.08 -12.52
C ASP A 92 -16.75 -7.99 -11.76
N ASN A 93 -16.97 -7.89 -10.44
CA ASN A 93 -16.24 -6.94 -9.60
C ASN A 93 -14.74 -7.28 -9.50
N ALA A 94 -14.41 -8.55 -9.30
CA ALA A 94 -13.02 -9.00 -9.26
C ALA A 94 -12.30 -8.69 -10.58
N GLU A 95 -12.92 -9.03 -11.72
CA GLU A 95 -12.35 -8.75 -13.03
C GLU A 95 -12.17 -7.25 -13.28
N LYS A 96 -13.17 -6.45 -12.90
CA LYS A 96 -13.08 -4.99 -13.01
C LYS A 96 -11.88 -4.43 -12.23
N ILE A 97 -11.66 -4.88 -10.99
CA ILE A 97 -10.53 -4.42 -10.19
C ILE A 97 -9.20 -4.85 -10.82
N LYS A 98 -9.09 -6.09 -11.32
CA LYS A 98 -7.89 -6.55 -12.02
C LYS A 98 -7.55 -5.66 -13.21
N ILE A 99 -8.55 -5.30 -14.02
CA ILE A 99 -8.38 -4.38 -15.16
C ILE A 99 -7.96 -2.98 -14.69
N GLU A 100 -8.55 -2.46 -13.61
CA GLU A 100 -8.23 -1.13 -13.10
C GLU A 100 -6.78 -1.00 -12.63
N ILE A 101 -6.20 -2.06 -12.07
CA ILE A 101 -4.82 -2.06 -11.60
C ILE A 101 -3.81 -2.55 -12.63
N GLU A 102 -4.26 -3.11 -13.76
CA GLU A 102 -3.38 -3.71 -14.76
C GLU A 102 -2.34 -2.70 -15.27
N ASN A 103 -1.09 -3.15 -15.40
CA ASN A 103 0.01 -2.31 -15.88
C ASN A 103 0.23 -1.03 -15.04
N ASN A 104 -0.08 -1.06 -13.74
CA ASN A 104 0.04 0.10 -12.85
C ASN A 104 1.47 0.42 -12.40
N LEU A 105 2.45 -0.49 -12.56
CA LEU A 105 3.74 -0.41 -11.89
C LEU A 105 4.45 0.93 -12.14
N ASP A 106 4.49 1.39 -13.39
CA ASP A 106 5.15 2.65 -13.75
C ASP A 106 4.50 3.86 -13.09
N LYS A 107 3.16 3.85 -12.99
CA LYS A 107 2.40 4.93 -12.35
C LYS A 107 2.65 4.91 -10.84
N VAL A 108 2.61 3.74 -10.22
CA VAL A 108 2.89 3.58 -8.78
C VAL A 108 4.31 4.04 -8.47
N LEU A 109 5.31 3.59 -9.24
CA LEU A 109 6.70 4.01 -9.06
C LEU A 109 6.87 5.52 -9.21
N SER A 110 6.20 6.16 -10.18
CA SER A 110 6.21 7.62 -10.33
C SER A 110 5.57 8.33 -9.13
N THR A 111 4.45 7.82 -8.62
CA THR A 111 3.77 8.35 -7.43
C THR A 111 4.66 8.25 -6.19
N ILE A 112 5.28 7.09 -5.94
CA ILE A 112 6.18 6.89 -4.80
C ILE A 112 7.41 7.80 -4.90
N ASN A 113 8.02 7.93 -6.08
CA ASN A 113 9.12 8.88 -6.28
C ASN A 113 8.71 10.32 -5.96
N SER A 114 7.52 10.74 -6.41
CA SER A 114 7.00 12.08 -6.16
C SER A 114 6.74 12.32 -4.67
N LEU A 115 6.18 11.32 -3.97
CA LEU A 115 5.97 11.37 -2.53
C LEU A 115 7.30 11.52 -1.78
N ILE A 116 8.29 10.68 -2.09
CA ILE A 116 9.62 10.76 -1.48
C ILE A 116 10.23 12.15 -1.72
N GLU A 117 10.17 12.65 -2.94
CA GLU A 117 10.75 13.95 -3.27
C GLU A 117 10.11 15.09 -2.47
N LYS A 118 8.76 15.15 -2.42
CA LYS A 118 8.05 16.21 -1.69
C LYS A 118 8.23 16.07 -0.18
N LEU A 119 8.11 14.86 0.37
CA LEU A 119 8.24 14.61 1.80
C LEU A 119 9.66 14.81 2.33
N SER A 120 10.69 14.54 1.52
CA SER A 120 12.09 14.78 1.91
C SER A 120 12.42 16.24 2.23
N LYS A 121 11.61 17.17 1.72
CA LYS A 121 11.75 18.62 1.89
C LYS A 121 10.93 19.16 3.08
N LEU A 122 10.06 18.33 3.66
CA LEU A 122 9.25 18.72 4.82
C LEU A 122 10.03 18.45 6.10
N GLU A 123 10.16 19.47 6.94
CA GLU A 123 10.61 19.26 8.31
C GLU A 123 9.45 18.79 9.18
N ASN A 124 9.59 17.62 9.79
CA ASN A 124 8.66 17.06 10.78
C ASN A 124 7.23 16.82 10.26
N LEU A 125 7.07 15.84 9.35
CA LEU A 125 5.76 15.41 8.82
C LEU A 125 4.75 15.12 9.95
N ASN A 126 5.19 14.48 11.04
CA ASN A 126 4.36 14.18 12.21
C ASN A 126 3.64 15.40 12.82
N LYS A 127 4.16 16.63 12.64
CA LYS A 127 3.53 17.87 13.14
C LYS A 127 2.50 18.46 12.17
N LEU A 128 2.53 18.02 10.92
CA LEU A 128 1.59 18.45 9.88
C LEU A 128 0.34 17.55 9.82
N LEU A 129 0.47 16.32 10.32
CA LEU A 129 -0.65 15.40 10.43
C LEU A 129 -1.53 15.76 11.61
N LEU A 130 -2.84 15.80 11.37
CA LEU A 130 -3.85 15.90 12.41
C LEU A 130 -3.84 14.60 13.21
N PRO A 131 -3.85 14.70 14.55
CA PRO A 131 -3.94 13.52 15.40
C PRO A 131 -5.31 12.86 15.22
N THR A 132 -5.32 11.55 15.36
CA THR A 132 -6.54 10.74 15.46
C THR A 132 -6.76 10.28 16.88
N ASP A 133 -7.99 9.90 17.22
CA ASP A 133 -8.37 9.41 18.55
C ASP A 133 -7.62 8.13 18.97
N TYR A 134 -7.11 7.34 18.01
CA TYR A 134 -6.33 6.12 18.25
C TYR A 134 -4.99 6.12 17.51
N ASP A 135 -3.90 6.38 18.23
CA ASP A 135 -2.54 6.33 17.68
C ASP A 135 -1.94 4.91 17.75
N THR A 136 -2.43 4.03 16.87
CA THR A 136 -1.88 2.67 16.73
C THR A 136 -0.54 2.65 15.99
N LEU A 137 -0.16 3.76 15.34
CA LEU A 137 1.05 3.86 14.53
C LEU A 137 2.25 4.40 15.30
N ASN A 138 2.04 4.93 16.52
CA ASN A 138 3.02 5.79 17.19
C ASN A 138 3.47 6.90 16.24
N SER A 139 2.51 7.72 15.81
CA SER A 139 2.59 8.67 14.70
C SER A 139 3.74 9.66 14.87
N GLU A 140 4.03 10.07 16.11
CA GLU A 140 5.19 10.91 16.41
C GLU A 140 6.50 10.25 15.97
N TYR A 141 6.69 8.97 16.29
CA TYR A 141 7.87 8.23 15.88
C TYR A 141 7.85 7.86 14.40
N TYR A 142 6.76 7.27 13.92
CA TYR A 142 6.68 6.69 12.59
C TYR A 142 6.78 7.73 11.46
N PHE A 143 6.28 8.95 11.69
CA PHE A 143 6.38 10.06 10.72
C PHE A 143 7.53 11.05 11.04
N SER A 144 8.45 10.70 11.95
CA SER A 144 9.64 11.52 12.26
C SER A 144 10.82 11.24 11.32
N ASP A 145 11.69 12.24 11.18
CA ASP A 145 12.98 12.17 10.48
C ASP A 145 12.92 11.40 9.15
N PHE A 146 12.05 11.85 8.24
CA PHE A 146 11.76 11.16 6.97
C PHE A 146 13.01 10.70 6.20
N ASN A 147 14.09 11.48 6.26
CA ASN A 147 15.34 11.22 5.55
C ASN A 147 16.28 10.23 6.26
N ILE A 148 15.95 9.74 7.45
CA ILE A 148 16.76 8.80 8.22
C ILE A 148 16.08 7.42 8.23
N ASP A 149 16.82 6.37 7.87
CA ASP A 149 16.35 4.98 7.95
C ASP A 149 16.37 4.48 9.39
N LYS A 150 15.19 4.31 9.99
CA LYS A 150 15.02 3.88 11.39
C LYS A 150 13.68 3.19 11.69
N ASN A 151 13.16 2.38 10.77
CA ASN A 151 11.83 1.75 10.82
C ASN A 151 10.70 2.79 10.91
N ASN A 152 10.77 3.79 10.02
CA ASN A 152 9.79 4.87 9.90
C ASN A 152 9.19 4.88 8.49
N PHE A 153 8.20 5.73 8.28
CA PHE A 153 7.52 5.88 7.00
C PHE A 153 8.48 6.21 5.84
N GLY A 154 9.53 6.98 6.12
CA GLY A 154 10.54 7.31 5.12
C GLY A 154 11.31 6.09 4.62
N GLN A 155 11.73 5.22 5.54
CA GLN A 155 12.37 3.95 5.19
C GLN A 155 11.42 3.05 4.42
N ASP A 156 10.16 2.91 4.86
CA ASP A 156 9.18 2.08 4.18
C ASP A 156 8.92 2.54 2.73
N LEU A 157 8.79 3.86 2.48
CA LEU A 157 8.66 4.35 1.11
C LEU A 157 9.91 4.08 0.26
N ARG A 158 11.11 4.20 0.82
CA ARG A 158 12.35 3.90 0.09
C ARG A 158 12.50 2.40 -0.20
N ASN A 159 12.15 1.55 0.76
CA ASN A 159 12.12 0.11 0.58
C ASN A 159 11.10 -0.30 -0.48
N PHE A 160 9.89 0.28 -0.41
CA PHE A 160 8.86 0.04 -1.41
C PHE A 160 9.31 0.49 -2.81
N LYS A 161 9.94 1.67 -2.92
CA LYS A 161 10.54 2.13 -4.18
C LYS A 161 11.54 1.12 -4.73
N ARG A 162 12.49 0.63 -3.91
CA ARG A 162 13.49 -0.35 -4.34
C ARG A 162 12.84 -1.62 -4.87
N PHE A 163 11.79 -2.09 -4.18
CA PHE A 163 11.01 -3.22 -4.67
C PHE A 163 10.37 -2.94 -6.04
N LEU A 164 9.73 -1.79 -6.22
CA LEU A 164 9.11 -1.43 -7.50
C LEU A 164 10.12 -1.34 -8.65
N GLU A 165 11.32 -0.80 -8.38
CA GLU A 165 12.43 -0.78 -9.34
C GLU A 165 12.89 -2.20 -9.67
N PHE A 166 13.09 -3.05 -8.66
CA PHE A 166 13.44 -4.46 -8.83
C PHE A 166 12.40 -5.23 -9.64
N ALA A 167 11.12 -5.11 -9.30
CA ALA A 167 10.01 -5.75 -10.02
C ALA A 167 10.00 -5.34 -11.50
N LYS A 168 10.17 -4.05 -11.77
CA LYS A 168 10.26 -3.52 -13.14
C LYS A 168 11.43 -4.08 -13.92
N GLU A 169 12.62 -4.11 -13.32
CA GLU A 169 13.84 -4.62 -13.94
C GLU A 169 13.71 -6.11 -14.29
N ASN A 170 12.88 -6.84 -13.55
CA ASN A 170 12.57 -8.25 -13.78
C ASN A 170 11.28 -8.47 -14.58
N GLY A 171 10.78 -7.45 -15.28
CA GLY A 171 9.73 -7.60 -16.28
C GLY A 171 8.29 -7.61 -15.75
N ALA A 172 8.06 -7.36 -14.46
CA ALA A 172 6.72 -7.11 -13.95
C ALA A 172 6.14 -5.82 -14.54
N LYS A 173 4.82 -5.79 -14.73
CA LYS A 173 4.06 -4.62 -15.19
C LYS A 173 3.01 -4.19 -14.19
N THR A 174 2.56 -5.12 -13.36
CA THR A 174 1.48 -4.92 -12.40
C THR A 174 1.99 -5.25 -11.01
N VAL A 175 1.60 -4.44 -10.03
CA VAL A 175 1.97 -4.61 -8.62
C VAL A 175 0.75 -4.36 -7.73
N TRP A 176 0.58 -5.17 -6.70
CA TRP A 176 -0.46 -5.01 -5.69
C TRP A 176 0.04 -5.45 -4.31
N PHE A 177 -0.77 -5.17 -3.30
CA PHE A 177 -0.52 -5.61 -1.94
C PHE A 177 -1.27 -6.92 -1.64
N MET A 178 -0.64 -7.79 -0.86
CA MET A 178 -1.21 -9.02 -0.35
C MET A 178 -1.01 -9.08 1.16
N PHE A 179 -2.03 -9.56 1.86
CA PHE A 179 -2.02 -9.68 3.31
C PHE A 179 -1.88 -11.13 3.72
N CYS A 180 -0.92 -11.40 4.61
CA CYS A 180 -0.59 -12.73 5.12
C CYS A 180 -0.57 -12.76 6.65
#